data_AF-L1KT79-F1
#
_entry.id   AF-L1KT79-F1
#
_cell.length_a   1.000
_cell.length_b   1.000
_cell.length_c   1.000
_cell.angle_alpha   90.00
_cell.angle_beta   90.00
_cell.angle_gamma   90.00
#
_symmetry.space_group_name_H-M   'P 1'
#
loop_
_entity.id
_entity.type
_entity.pdbx_description
1 polymer ?
#
loop_
_entity_poly.entity_id
_entity_poly.type
_entity_poly.pdbx_seq_one_letter_code
_entity_poly.pdbx_strand_id
1 'polypeptide(L)'
;MKGPEGRAYLGAMAAAANYGRANRQLLSDAARRVFRRATGARLTLVYDVSHNLAKIETHTVAGARRRLCVHRKGATRAFPPGHPDLPRDL
;
A
#
# COMPACT_ATOMS: atom_id res chain seq x y z
N MET A 1 -7.28 19.63 2.02
CA MET A 1 -7.61 18.37 2.73
C MET A 1 -8.85 18.46 3.63
N LYS A 2 -9.03 19.51 4.45
CA LYS A 2 -10.20 19.62 5.35
C LYS A 2 -11.50 20.09 4.66
N GLY A 3 -11.42 20.73 3.49
CA GLY A 3 -12.58 21.11 2.68
C GLY A 3 -13.26 19.92 1.98
N PRO A 4 -14.48 20.11 1.45
CA PRO A 4 -15.27 19.05 0.82
C PRO A 4 -14.55 18.38 -0.35
N GLU A 5 -13.88 19.15 -1.22
CA GLU A 5 -13.13 18.65 -2.38
C GLU A 5 -11.94 17.79 -1.95
N GLY A 6 -11.24 18.22 -0.89
CA GLY A 6 -10.12 17.45 -0.34
C GLY A 6 -10.56 16.10 0.23
N ARG A 7 -11.71 16.04 0.90
CA ARG A 7 -12.28 14.79 1.40
C ARG A 7 -12.75 13.89 0.25
N ALA A 8 -13.43 14.46 -0.75
CA ALA A 8 -13.86 13.73 -1.93
C ALA A 8 -12.66 13.12 -2.69
N TYR A 9 -11.59 13.91 -2.89
CA TYR A 9 -10.34 13.45 -3.49
C TYR A 9 -9.74 12.26 -2.73
N LEU A 10 -9.64 12.34 -1.40
CA LEU A 10 -9.12 11.23 -0.61
C LEU A 10 -9.98 9.97 -0.71
N GLY A 11 -11.31 10.12 -0.72
CA GLY A 11 -12.24 9.01 -0.92
C GLY A 11 -12.03 8.34 -2.27
N ALA A 12 -11.99 9.13 -3.35
CA ALA A 12 -11.76 8.64 -4.71
C ALA A 12 -10.38 7.95 -4.84
N MET A 13 -9.34 8.55 -4.26
CA MET A 13 -8.00 7.96 -4.25
C MET A 13 -7.95 6.65 -3.44
N ALA A 14 -8.66 6.55 -2.31
CA ALA A 14 -8.76 5.30 -1.56
C ALA A 14 -9.48 4.22 -2.37
N ALA A 15 -10.55 4.57 -3.09
CA ALA A 15 -11.23 3.66 -4.01
C ALA A 15 -10.30 3.20 -5.15
N ALA A 16 -9.55 4.11 -5.77
CA ALA A 16 -8.56 3.78 -6.79
C ALA A 16 -7.44 2.88 -6.25
N ALA A 17 -6.97 3.10 -5.01
CA ALA A 17 -5.98 2.25 -4.37
C ALA A 17 -6.54 0.85 -4.06
N ASN A 18 -7.81 0.74 -3.66
CA ASN A 18 -8.50 -0.55 -3.50
C ASN A 18 -8.60 -1.29 -4.84
N TYR A 19 -9.00 -0.60 -5.91
CA TYR A 19 -9.04 -1.17 -7.25
C TYR A 19 -7.66 -1.66 -7.69
N GLY A 20 -6.61 -0.85 -7.50
CA GLY A 20 -5.24 -1.24 -7.82
C GLY A 20 -4.78 -2.51 -7.09
N ARG A 21 -5.12 -2.66 -5.81
CA ARG A 21 -4.87 -3.90 -5.04
C ARG A 21 -5.70 -5.07 -5.55
N ALA A 22 -6.99 -4.88 -5.81
CA ALA A 22 -7.86 -5.93 -6.35
C ALA A 22 -7.35 -6.45 -7.70
N ASN A 23 -6.95 -5.54 -8.60
CA ASN A 23 -6.35 -5.90 -9.87
C ASN A 23 -5.06 -6.73 -9.70
N ARG A 24 -4.13 -6.28 -8.84
CA ARG A 24 -2.91 -7.04 -8.55
C ARG A 24 -3.17 -8.40 -7.90
N GLN A 25 -4.22 -8.51 -7.09
CA GLN A 25 -4.61 -9.79 -6.49
C GLN A 25 -5.10 -10.78 -7.55
N LEU A 26 -5.92 -10.33 -8.51
CA LEU A 26 -6.36 -11.16 -9.64
C LEU A 26 -5.19 -11.60 -10.52
N LEU A 27 -4.27 -10.68 -10.84
CA LEU A 27 -3.06 -11.01 -11.60
C LEU A 27 -2.16 -12.00 -10.84
N SER A 28 -2.00 -11.80 -9.52
CA SER A 28 -1.23 -12.72 -8.66
C SER A 28 -1.83 -14.12 -8.62
N ASP A 29 -3.16 -14.22 -8.57
CA ASP A 29 -3.87 -15.49 -8.59
C ASP A 29 -3.76 -16.20 -9.96
N ALA A 30 -3.85 -15.46 -11.06
CA ALA A 30 -3.55 -16.00 -12.39
C ALA A 30 -2.11 -16.51 -12.49
N ALA A 31 -1.13 -15.74 -12.01
CA ALA A 31 0.28 -16.14 -11.97
C ALA A 31 0.48 -17.41 -11.12
N ARG A 32 -0.15 -17.51 -9.95
CA ARG A 32 -0.12 -18.70 -9.09
C ARG A 32 -0.61 -19.96 -9.81
N ARG A 33 -1.72 -19.87 -10.56
CA ARG A 33 -2.26 -21.01 -11.33
C ARG A 33 -1.28 -21.50 -12.39
N VAL A 34 -0.72 -20.58 -13.16
CA VAL A 34 0.25 -20.91 -14.22
C VAL A 34 1.51 -21.51 -13.63
N PHE A 35 2.06 -20.87 -12.58
CA PHE A 35 3.29 -21.32 -11.92
C PHE A 35 3.13 -22.72 -11.33
N ARG A 36 2.01 -22.99 -10.64
CA ARG A 36 1.70 -24.32 -10.09
C ARG A 36 1.58 -25.37 -11.19
N ARG A 37 0.92 -25.05 -12.32
CA ARG A 37 0.79 -25.99 -13.44
C ARG A 37 2.15 -26.33 -14.07
N ALA A 38 3.03 -25.35 -14.20
CA ALA A 38 4.32 -25.52 -14.87
C ALA A 38 5.38 -26.18 -13.98
N THR A 39 5.35 -25.93 -12.68
CA THR A 39 6.45 -26.30 -11.76
C THR A 39 6.03 -27.22 -10.61
N GLY A 40 4.73 -27.38 -10.36
CA GLY A 40 4.21 -28.03 -9.16
C GLY A 40 4.38 -27.20 -7.86
N ALA A 41 5.13 -26.10 -7.90
CA ALA A 41 5.44 -25.30 -6.72
C ALA A 41 4.36 -24.25 -6.40
N ARG A 42 4.31 -23.85 -5.11
CA ARG A 42 3.43 -22.77 -4.62
C ARG A 42 4.14 -21.43 -4.74
N LEU A 43 3.49 -20.47 -5.43
CA LEU A 43 3.93 -19.07 -5.46
C LEU A 43 3.27 -18.28 -4.31
N THR A 44 4.08 -17.69 -3.44
CA THR A 44 3.62 -16.90 -2.28
C THR A 44 3.97 -15.43 -2.46
N LEU A 45 3.07 -14.55 -2.06
CA LEU A 45 3.31 -13.10 -2.10
C LEU A 45 4.28 -12.75 -0.96
N VAL A 46 5.41 -12.14 -1.29
CA VAL A 46 6.35 -11.60 -0.29
C VAL A 46 5.80 -10.29 0.29
N TYR A 47 5.48 -9.31 -0.58
CA TYR A 47 4.90 -8.04 -0.16
C TYR A 47 4.21 -7.35 -1.35
N ASP A 48 3.19 -6.53 -1.07
CA ASP A 48 2.58 -5.61 -2.05
C ASP A 48 2.70 -4.18 -1.51
N VAL A 49 3.31 -3.29 -2.32
CA VAL A 49 3.48 -1.88 -1.97
C VAL A 49 3.07 -0.99 -3.15
N SER A 50 2.39 0.10 -2.83
CA SER A 50 2.05 1.15 -3.80
C SER A 50 3.08 2.28 -3.78
N HIS A 51 3.37 2.85 -4.96
CA HIS A 51 4.29 3.98 -5.12
C HIS A 51 3.63 5.33 -5.47
N ASN A 52 2.32 5.31 -5.71
CA ASN A 52 1.50 6.46 -6.12
C ASN A 52 0.25 6.48 -5.23
N LEU A 53 0.29 7.26 -4.15
CA LEU A 53 -0.82 7.41 -3.22
C LEU A 53 -0.62 8.64 -2.32
N ALA A 54 -1.69 9.12 -1.72
CA ALA A 54 -1.62 9.94 -0.50
C ALA A 54 -2.21 9.16 0.68
N LYS A 55 -1.60 9.27 1.86
CA LYS A 55 -2.11 8.62 3.07
C LYS A 55 -1.96 9.54 4.27
N ILE A 56 -2.95 9.48 5.15
CA ILE A 56 -2.87 10.13 6.45
C ILE A 56 -2.00 9.26 7.36
N GLU A 57 -0.86 9.80 7.77
CA GLU A 57 0.14 9.12 8.59
C GLU A 57 0.58 10.03 9.74
N THR A 58 1.06 9.44 10.83
CA THR A 58 1.60 10.20 11.96
C THR A 58 3.11 10.04 12.01
N HIS A 59 3.83 11.16 11.89
CA HIS A 59 5.29 11.23 11.85
C HIS A 59 5.83 12.20 12.90
N THR A 60 7.08 12.02 13.32
CA THR A 60 7.76 12.99 14.18
C THR A 60 8.43 14.04 13.30
N VAL A 61 8.08 15.31 13.47
CA VAL A 61 8.64 16.44 12.72
C VAL A 61 9.10 17.50 13.72
N ALA A 62 10.40 17.79 13.70
CA ALA A 62 11.05 18.68 14.68
C ALA A 62 10.72 18.29 16.14
N GLY A 63 10.90 17.00 16.48
CA GLY A 63 10.67 16.47 17.83
C GLY A 63 9.21 16.24 18.23
N ALA A 64 8.23 16.71 17.45
CA ALA A 64 6.81 16.59 17.79
C ALA A 64 6.05 15.61 16.87
N ARG A 65 5.12 14.82 17.43
CA ARG A 65 4.21 13.97 16.65
C ARG A 65 3.21 14.83 15.89
N ARG A 66 3.13 14.64 14.57
CA ARG A 66 2.23 15.35 13.67
C ARG A 66 1.49 14.39 12.76
N ARG A 67 0.22 14.68 12.52
CA ARG A 67 -0.62 13.97 11.55
C ARG A 67 -0.51 14.68 10.19
N LEU A 68 -0.02 13.99 9.19
CA LEU A 68 0.32 14.54 7.88
C LEU A 68 -0.41 13.79 6.76
N CYS A 69 -0.65 14.49 5.64
CA CYS A 69 -1.01 13.84 4.38
C CYS A 69 0.26 13.60 3.57
N VAL A 70 0.80 12.39 3.64
CA VAL A 70 2.03 12.03 2.94
C VAL A 70 1.67 11.64 1.51
N HIS A 71 2.06 12.48 0.55
CA HIS A 71 1.91 12.23 -0.87
C HIS A 71 3.17 11.51 -1.37
N ARG A 72 2.97 10.37 -2.02
CA ARG A 72 4.01 9.62 -2.69
C ARG A 72 3.66 9.51 -4.15
N LYS A 73 4.56 9.98 -5.02
CA LYS A 73 4.48 9.85 -6.47
C LYS A 73 5.82 9.31 -6.95
N GLY A 74 5.84 8.07 -7.43
CA GLY A 74 7.08 7.34 -7.72
C GLY A 74 7.92 7.01 -6.48
N ALA A 75 7.32 6.96 -5.29
CA ALA A 75 8.01 6.71 -4.03
C ALA A 75 7.24 5.70 -3.17
N THR A 76 7.93 4.81 -2.47
CA THR A 76 7.30 3.76 -1.64
C THR A 76 7.30 4.13 -0.17
N ARG A 77 6.43 3.46 0.59
CA ARG A 77 6.48 3.48 2.05
C ARG A 77 7.54 2.49 2.52
N ALA A 78 8.46 2.94 3.37
CA ALA A 78 9.54 2.13 3.92
C ALA A 78 9.57 2.31 5.44
N PHE A 79 8.85 1.44 6.15
CA PHE A 79 8.84 1.50 7.62
C PHE A 79 10.12 0.89 8.20
N PRO A 80 10.59 1.39 9.36
CA PRO A 80 11.74 0.81 10.04
C PRO A 80 11.39 -0.55 10.65
N PRO A 81 12.39 -1.37 11.01
CA PRO A 81 12.19 -2.62 11.75
C PRO A 81 11.33 -2.44 13.01
N GLY A 82 10.46 -3.40 13.29
CA GLY A 82 9.58 -3.38 14.46
C GLY A 82 8.40 -2.40 14.39
N HIS A 83 8.19 -1.72 13.26
CA HIS A 83 7.05 -0.81 13.11
C HIS A 83 5.71 -1.58 13.13
N PRO A 84 4.67 -1.13 13.86
CA PRO A 84 3.44 -1.91 14.10
C PRO A 84 2.60 -2.22 12.85
N ASP A 85 2.77 -1.45 11.78
CA ASP A 85 2.11 -1.69 10.48
C ASP A 85 2.84 -2.72 9.59
N LEU A 86 4.02 -3.22 9.99
CA LEU A 86 4.69 -4.31 9.28
C LEU A 86 4.04 -5.66 9.65
N PRO A 87 4.01 -6.63 8.71
CA PRO A 87 3.74 -8.03 9.02
C PRO A 87 4.56 -8.54 10.20
N ARG A 88 3.99 -9.42 11.03
CA ARG A 88 4.63 -9.92 12.26
C ARG A 88 5.84 -10.83 12.02
N ASP A 89 5.93 -11.35 10.82
CA ASP A 89 6.98 -12.24 10.33
C ASP A 89 8.14 -11.47 9.63
N LEU A 90 8.14 -10.13 9.69
CA LEU A 90 9.21 -9.25 9.21
C LEU A 90 9.93 -8.52 10.35
#